data_AF-A0A1B6G4G1-F1
#
_entry.id   AF-A0A1B6G4G1-F1
#
_cell.length_a   1.000
_cell.length_b   1.000
_cell.length_c   1.000
_cell.angle_alpha   90.00
_cell.angle_beta   90.00
_cell.angle_gamma   90.00
#
_symmetry.space_group_name_H-M   'P 1'
#
loop_
_entity.id
_entity.type
_entity.pdbx_description
1 polymer ?
#
loop_
_entity_poly.entity_id
_entity_poly.type
_entity_poly.pdbx_seq_one_letter_code
_entity_poly.pdbx_strand_id
1 'polypeptide(L)'
;MLQPTVTDTSNDHLKEELLTYLQESKHSSNAKSVLLERNNNAASQRPNAAEIAKRDSSIKKNTGFIKKLRNLGATQVDQLVTECHSLNLSKYLSEAASAIVEARIKFTDIPSAVLLCTEINCVYPEFARPLQDEFIKVLVVNKDEPVANANRLRVELCFYAELSLCGIIPARQSLPVLGTTLTALAQDKTFNTLSLILSFCKHCGADFAGLVPRRIRLLCEQFSVTLKKTTLLGVSKQESVRNLLHDYYQSLCRHLCNEQVKLSAYEKQSRQILMAKGELRSDRVSTAEVMHAEFQTLLSGAVTLAELLDVELPDLPDADFQDLQLGDGEDCSGGHVWEDETTRLFYTQLPDVKEYLAQLNKQEECKERSTTKSESFKTDDGDITCKKSSLETFLKLLPNCNNMEMIDNAALEFLVYFNSKVCRKKLTITLFMVPRTRLELLPLYARFVAILSQVVPDVATNLCQQLKSEMMRHINKKDQVNIESKKKTAKFIGELVNFGVYAKKEVLRALKLLLYDFTHHNIEMVCCLLETCGCVLYAASDTHLSIKCYL
;
A
#
# COMPACT_ATOMS: atom_id res chain seq x y z
N MET A 1 -19.67 28.22 -17.73
CA MET A 1 -18.40 27.89 -17.06
C MET A 1 -18.52 26.45 -16.59
N LEU A 2 -17.89 25.52 -17.30
CA LEU A 2 -17.88 24.10 -16.94
C LEU A 2 -16.90 23.92 -15.77
N GLN A 3 -17.36 23.31 -14.67
CA GLN A 3 -16.46 22.88 -13.59
C GLN A 3 -15.52 21.78 -14.13
N PRO A 4 -14.23 21.78 -13.77
CA PRO A 4 -13.32 20.69 -14.15
C PRO A 4 -13.78 19.40 -13.46
N THR A 5 -13.90 18.33 -14.24
CA THR A 5 -14.23 16.99 -13.77
C THR A 5 -13.09 16.40 -12.95
N VAL A 6 -13.40 15.65 -11.88
CA VAL A 6 -12.46 15.03 -10.91
C VAL A 6 -11.32 14.20 -11.55
N THR A 7 -11.48 13.79 -12.82
CA THR A 7 -10.45 13.12 -13.63
C THR A 7 -9.29 14.04 -14.04
N ASP A 8 -9.53 15.33 -14.25
CA ASP A 8 -8.49 16.28 -14.67
C ASP A 8 -7.54 16.61 -13.52
N THR A 9 -8.08 16.82 -12.31
CA THR A 9 -7.28 17.07 -11.10
C THR A 9 -6.36 15.91 -10.73
N SER A 10 -6.78 14.66 -11.01
CA SER A 10 -5.94 13.49 -10.76
C SER A 10 -4.78 13.43 -11.75
N ASN A 11 -5.00 13.74 -13.04
CA ASN A 11 -3.94 13.73 -14.04
C ASN A 11 -2.95 14.89 -13.86
N ASP A 12 -3.42 16.05 -13.39
CA ASP A 12 -2.58 17.21 -13.15
C ASP A 12 -1.53 16.95 -12.06
N HIS A 13 -1.91 16.35 -10.94
CA HIS A 13 -0.95 15.97 -9.87
C HIS A 13 0.09 14.96 -10.38
N LEU A 14 -0.32 13.94 -11.15
CA LEU A 14 0.60 12.94 -11.71
C LEU A 14 1.61 13.58 -12.67
N LYS A 15 1.17 14.58 -13.44
CA LYS A 15 2.02 15.34 -14.35
C LYS A 15 2.96 16.27 -13.59
N GLU A 16 2.50 16.91 -12.53
CA GLU A 16 3.32 17.75 -11.65
C GLU A 16 4.42 16.94 -10.96
N GLU A 17 4.11 15.73 -10.49
CA GLU A 17 5.09 14.78 -9.93
C GLU A 17 6.19 14.47 -10.96
N LEU A 18 5.81 14.13 -12.19
CA LEU A 18 6.77 13.86 -13.27
C LEU A 18 7.63 15.09 -13.58
N LEU A 19 7.02 16.27 -13.71
CA LEU A 19 7.75 17.50 -14.02
C LEU A 19 8.73 17.89 -12.91
N THR A 20 8.33 17.72 -11.64
CA THR A 20 9.19 17.93 -10.48
C THR A 20 10.39 17.02 -10.53
N TYR A 21 10.18 15.71 -10.74
CA TYR A 21 11.27 14.74 -10.88
C TYR A 21 12.23 15.10 -12.02
N LEU A 22 11.70 15.46 -13.20
CA LEU A 22 12.51 15.84 -14.35
C LEU A 22 13.33 17.11 -14.08
N GLN A 23 12.74 18.10 -13.40
CA GLN A 23 13.42 19.33 -13.02
C GLN A 23 14.55 19.06 -12.03
N GLU A 24 14.29 18.29 -10.98
CA GLU A 24 15.29 17.92 -9.97
C GLU A 24 16.44 17.10 -10.57
N SER A 25 16.11 16.09 -11.39
CA SER A 25 17.10 15.25 -12.08
C SER A 25 17.98 16.09 -13.01
N LYS A 26 17.38 16.99 -13.80
CA LYS A 26 18.11 17.92 -14.68
C LYS A 26 18.99 18.88 -13.90
N HIS A 27 18.46 19.48 -12.82
CA HIS A 27 19.22 20.40 -11.97
C HIS A 27 20.44 19.70 -11.36
N SER A 28 20.24 18.51 -10.79
CA SER A 28 21.30 17.69 -10.20
C SER A 28 22.37 17.32 -11.24
N SER A 29 21.97 16.80 -12.40
CA SER A 29 22.90 16.43 -13.48
C SER A 29 23.69 17.62 -14.02
N ASN A 30 23.05 18.78 -14.17
CA ASN A 30 23.71 20.01 -14.60
C ASN A 30 24.73 20.50 -13.56
N ALA A 31 24.37 20.52 -12.28
CA ALA A 31 25.27 20.93 -11.20
C ALA A 31 26.54 20.07 -11.17
N LYS A 32 26.39 18.73 -11.28
CA LYS A 32 27.53 17.80 -11.37
C LYS A 32 28.38 18.05 -12.62
N SER A 33 27.75 18.28 -13.77
CA SER A 33 28.46 18.55 -15.04
C SER A 33 29.30 19.82 -14.96
N VAL A 34 28.78 20.88 -14.33
CA VAL A 34 29.52 22.13 -14.10
C VAL A 34 30.75 21.90 -13.22
N LEU A 35 30.60 21.17 -12.11
CA LEU A 35 31.73 20.87 -11.23
C LEU A 35 32.76 19.95 -11.89
N LEU A 36 32.31 18.97 -12.68
CA LEU A 36 33.18 18.11 -13.48
C LEU A 36 34.01 18.91 -14.48
N GLU A 37 33.38 19.83 -15.21
CA GLU A 37 34.07 20.71 -16.15
C GLU A 37 35.13 21.58 -15.44
N ARG A 38 34.78 22.16 -14.29
CA ARG A 38 35.73 22.93 -13.47
C ARG A 38 36.93 22.10 -13.04
N ASN A 39 36.71 20.89 -12.52
CA ASN A 39 37.80 20.01 -12.09
C ASN A 39 38.67 19.54 -13.27
N ASN A 40 38.08 19.23 -14.42
CA ASN A 40 38.82 18.85 -15.64
C ASN A 40 39.68 20.01 -16.17
N ASN A 41 39.16 21.23 -16.13
CA ASN A 41 39.86 22.43 -16.61
C ASN A 41 40.80 23.06 -15.58
N ALA A 42 40.78 22.59 -14.33
CA ALA A 42 41.54 23.16 -13.22
C ALA A 42 43.03 23.32 -13.53
N ALA A 43 43.65 22.36 -14.22
CA ALA A 43 45.08 22.40 -14.53
C ALA A 43 45.50 23.68 -15.28
N SER A 44 44.61 24.25 -16.10
CA SER A 44 44.85 25.48 -16.86
C SER A 44 44.62 26.77 -16.06
N GLN A 45 43.84 26.69 -14.98
CA GLN A 45 43.40 27.84 -14.19
C GLN A 45 44.03 27.88 -12.79
N ARG A 46 44.94 26.94 -12.49
CA ARG A 46 45.60 26.85 -11.18
C ARG A 46 46.45 28.08 -10.91
N PRO A 47 46.34 28.69 -9.71
CA PRO A 47 47.26 29.73 -9.32
C PRO A 47 48.68 29.16 -9.23
N ASN A 48 49.65 29.97 -9.61
CA ASN A 48 51.05 29.56 -9.51
C ASN A 48 51.53 29.56 -8.05
N ALA A 49 52.71 28.97 -7.80
CA ALA A 49 53.26 28.87 -6.45
C ALA A 49 53.45 30.23 -5.76
N ALA A 50 53.77 31.29 -6.52
CA ALA A 50 53.93 32.63 -5.97
C ALA A 50 52.60 33.27 -5.55
N GLU A 51 51.51 33.01 -6.28
CA GLU A 51 50.15 33.44 -5.92
C GLU A 51 49.64 32.71 -4.68
N ILE A 52 49.88 31.41 -4.59
CA ILE A 52 49.54 30.62 -3.39
C ILE A 52 50.34 31.10 -2.18
N ALA A 53 51.62 31.43 -2.34
CA ALA A 53 52.49 31.92 -1.26
C ALA A 53 52.04 33.26 -0.67
N LYS A 54 51.28 34.09 -1.41
CA LYS A 54 50.69 35.35 -0.91
C LYS A 54 49.50 35.12 0.04
N ARG A 55 48.90 33.92 0.01
CA ARG A 55 47.76 33.58 0.88
C ARG A 55 48.23 33.35 2.31
N ASP A 56 47.30 33.47 3.25
CA ASP A 56 47.63 33.42 4.67
C ASP A 56 48.04 31.99 5.08
N SER A 57 49.29 31.87 5.54
CA SER A 57 49.91 30.61 5.97
C SER A 57 49.96 30.48 7.50
N SER A 58 49.23 31.32 8.24
CA SER A 58 49.26 31.30 9.71
C SER A 58 48.65 30.01 10.24
N ILE A 59 49.37 29.35 11.15
CA ILE A 59 48.95 28.09 11.78
C ILE A 59 47.57 28.28 12.43
N LYS A 60 47.36 29.41 13.12
CA LYS A 60 46.10 29.72 13.82
C LYS A 60 44.89 29.72 12.88
N LYS A 61 44.98 30.38 11.71
CA LYS A 61 43.85 30.43 10.77
C LYS A 61 43.66 29.10 10.05
N ASN A 62 44.73 28.45 9.61
CA ASN A 62 44.65 27.14 8.96
C ASN A 62 44.06 26.08 9.90
N THR A 63 44.56 25.93 11.13
CA THR A 63 43.98 25.01 12.11
C THR A 63 42.53 25.39 12.47
N GLY A 64 42.20 26.68 12.50
CA GLY A 64 40.83 27.16 12.67
C GLY A 64 39.91 26.70 11.54
N PHE A 65 40.35 26.80 10.30
CA PHE A 65 39.64 26.31 9.12
C PHE A 65 39.45 24.79 9.17
N ILE A 66 40.50 24.01 9.45
CA ILE A 66 40.42 22.55 9.61
C ILE A 66 39.38 22.15 10.67
N LYS A 67 39.32 22.85 11.81
CA LYS A 67 38.31 22.59 12.84
C LYS A 67 36.88 22.84 12.36
N LYS A 68 36.67 23.85 11.50
CA LYS A 68 35.35 24.13 10.92
C LYS A 68 34.93 23.07 9.89
N LEU A 69 35.87 22.49 9.14
CA LEU A 69 35.59 21.41 8.19
C LEU A 69 34.91 20.20 8.85
N ARG A 70 35.21 19.90 10.12
CA ARG A 70 34.55 18.81 10.87
C ARG A 70 33.05 19.01 11.09
N ASN A 71 32.55 20.24 10.92
CA ASN A 71 31.14 20.61 11.02
C ASN A 71 30.63 21.12 9.67
N LEU A 72 31.06 20.49 8.57
CA LEU A 72 30.65 20.84 7.20
C LEU A 72 29.15 20.59 6.99
N GLY A 73 28.45 21.62 6.53
CA GLY A 73 27.03 21.58 6.18
C GLY A 73 26.69 22.69 5.18
N ALA A 74 25.49 22.62 4.61
CA ALA A 74 25.05 23.55 3.57
C ALA A 74 25.03 25.03 4.01
N THR A 75 24.82 25.31 5.29
CA THR A 75 24.76 26.69 5.81
C THR A 75 26.13 27.33 6.01
N GLN A 76 27.19 26.53 6.17
CA GLN A 76 28.55 27.05 6.39
C GLN A 76 29.40 27.06 5.11
N VAL A 77 28.93 26.43 4.02
CA VAL A 77 29.76 26.19 2.83
C VAL A 77 30.28 27.48 2.19
N ASP A 78 29.45 28.52 2.03
CA ASP A 78 29.87 29.78 1.39
C ASP A 78 30.98 30.49 2.18
N GLN A 79 30.87 30.46 3.51
CA GLN A 79 31.91 30.97 4.39
C GLN A 79 33.19 30.14 4.27
N LEU A 80 33.08 28.82 4.24
CA LEU A 80 34.24 27.93 4.10
C LEU A 80 34.93 28.09 2.75
N VAL A 81 34.18 28.28 1.66
CA VAL A 81 34.72 28.56 0.32
C VAL A 81 35.50 29.88 0.34
N THR A 82 34.94 30.93 0.93
CA THR A 82 35.61 32.24 1.05
C THR A 82 36.91 32.13 1.86
N GLU A 83 36.87 31.42 3.00
CA GLU A 83 38.05 31.18 3.81
C GLU A 83 39.10 30.36 3.04
N CYS A 84 38.69 29.31 2.32
CA CYS A 84 39.56 28.45 1.51
C CYS A 84 40.35 29.24 0.45
N HIS A 85 39.74 30.23 -0.19
CA HIS A 85 40.41 31.08 -1.18
C HIS A 85 41.46 32.00 -0.56
N SER A 86 41.30 32.38 0.72
CA SER A 86 42.22 33.27 1.44
C SER A 86 43.42 32.58 2.09
N LEU A 87 43.38 31.26 2.24
CA LEU A 87 44.37 30.46 2.97
C LEU A 87 45.32 29.70 2.06
N ASN A 88 46.56 29.54 2.51
CA ASN A 88 47.53 28.64 1.92
C ASN A 88 47.45 27.26 2.61
N LEU A 89 46.73 26.33 2.00
CA LEU A 89 46.48 24.99 2.53
C LEU A 89 47.55 23.95 2.13
N SER A 90 48.62 24.35 1.45
CA SER A 90 49.61 23.42 0.88
C SER A 90 50.20 22.43 1.90
N LYS A 91 50.30 22.83 3.17
CA LYS A 91 50.82 21.99 4.27
C LYS A 91 49.74 21.31 5.11
N TYR A 92 48.46 21.48 4.77
CA TYR A 92 47.30 21.08 5.57
C TYR A 92 46.31 20.21 4.80
N LEU A 93 46.67 19.73 3.59
CA LEU A 93 45.75 19.00 2.71
C LEU A 93 45.32 17.65 3.33
N SER A 94 46.23 16.95 4.00
CA SER A 94 45.93 15.67 4.66
C SER A 94 45.00 15.87 5.87
N GLU A 95 45.23 16.90 6.67
CA GLU A 95 44.35 17.26 7.79
C GLU A 95 42.99 17.75 7.30
N ALA A 96 42.94 18.46 6.17
CA ALA A 96 41.69 18.87 5.54
C ALA A 96 40.89 17.66 5.05
N ALA A 97 41.54 16.73 4.34
CA ALA A 97 40.94 15.48 3.90
C ALA A 97 40.36 14.68 5.08
N SER A 98 41.15 14.48 6.13
CA SER A 98 40.72 13.80 7.35
C SER A 98 39.55 14.51 8.01
N ALA A 99 39.59 15.84 8.15
CA ALA A 99 38.50 16.60 8.75
C ALA A 99 37.19 16.54 7.95
N ILE A 100 37.27 16.49 6.61
CA ILE A 100 36.10 16.35 5.73
C ILE A 100 35.46 14.96 5.88
N VAL A 101 36.25 13.89 5.93
CA VAL A 101 35.73 12.51 6.10
C VAL A 101 35.28 12.22 7.54
N GLU A 102 35.84 12.92 8.53
CA GLU A 102 35.35 12.87 9.92
C GLU A 102 34.03 13.64 10.12
N ALA A 103 33.70 14.56 9.20
CA ALA A 103 32.50 15.38 9.32
C ALA A 103 31.23 14.53 9.22
N ARG A 104 30.28 14.79 10.12
CA ARG A 104 28.98 14.10 10.12
C ARG A 104 28.05 14.70 9.08
N ILE A 105 28.31 14.39 7.82
CA ILE A 105 27.55 14.90 6.67
C ILE A 105 26.20 14.19 6.57
N LYS A 106 25.16 14.92 6.16
CA LYS A 106 23.86 14.35 5.76
C LYS A 106 23.75 14.34 4.25
N PHE A 107 22.82 13.55 3.69
CA PHE A 107 22.58 13.51 2.24
C PHE A 107 22.35 14.90 1.62
N THR A 108 21.62 15.77 2.33
CA THR A 108 21.32 17.15 1.90
C THR A 108 22.57 18.04 1.85
N ASP A 109 23.60 17.71 2.61
CA ASP A 109 24.84 18.49 2.71
C ASP A 109 25.91 18.04 1.71
N ILE A 110 25.76 16.85 1.09
CA ILE A 110 26.72 16.30 0.13
C ILE A 110 27.03 17.28 -1.01
N PRO A 111 26.04 17.92 -1.69
CA PRO A 111 26.36 18.85 -2.79
C PRO A 111 27.25 20.02 -2.34
N SER A 112 27.03 20.53 -1.12
CA SER A 112 27.83 21.60 -0.54
C SER A 112 29.24 21.13 -0.19
N ALA A 113 29.36 19.91 0.34
CA ALA A 113 30.66 19.31 0.63
C ALA A 113 31.48 19.07 -0.65
N VAL A 114 30.84 18.61 -1.72
CA VAL A 114 31.47 18.40 -3.04
C VAL A 114 31.90 19.72 -3.67
N LEU A 115 31.12 20.80 -3.51
CA LEU A 115 31.51 22.14 -3.93
C LEU A 115 32.79 22.59 -3.23
N LEU A 116 32.86 22.50 -1.90
CA LEU A 116 34.06 22.85 -1.15
C LEU A 116 35.27 22.00 -1.55
N CYS A 117 35.08 20.69 -1.73
CA CYS A 117 36.13 19.80 -2.22
C CYS A 117 36.61 20.20 -3.63
N THR A 118 35.70 20.65 -4.49
CA THR A 118 36.03 21.17 -5.83
C THR A 118 36.88 22.44 -5.74
N GLU A 119 36.54 23.37 -4.85
CA GLU A 119 37.33 24.60 -4.66
C GLU A 119 38.76 24.30 -4.20
N ILE A 120 38.93 23.35 -3.27
CA ILE A 120 40.25 22.91 -2.81
C ILE A 120 41.00 22.21 -3.95
N ASN A 121 40.38 21.25 -4.63
CA ASN A 121 41.00 20.44 -5.69
C ASN A 121 41.40 21.27 -6.93
N CYS A 122 40.63 22.32 -7.25
CA CYS A 122 40.95 23.22 -8.34
C CYS A 122 42.26 23.98 -8.10
N VAL A 123 42.59 24.29 -6.83
CA VAL A 123 43.83 24.96 -6.45
C VAL A 123 44.96 23.97 -6.22
N TYR A 124 44.69 22.88 -5.50
CA TYR A 124 45.69 21.94 -4.99
C TYR A 124 45.55 20.55 -5.64
N PRO A 125 46.33 20.21 -6.69
CA PRO A 125 46.25 18.90 -7.36
C PRO A 125 46.50 17.71 -6.42
N GLU A 126 47.27 17.93 -5.36
CA GLU A 126 47.65 16.88 -4.42
C GLU A 126 46.52 16.52 -3.45
N PHE A 127 45.42 17.29 -3.40
CA PHE A 127 44.32 17.07 -2.46
C PHE A 127 43.53 15.79 -2.70
N ALA A 128 43.37 15.37 -3.96
CA ALA A 128 42.55 14.21 -4.31
C ALA A 128 43.04 12.90 -3.67
N ARG A 129 44.35 12.71 -3.56
CA ARG A 129 44.96 11.49 -2.97
C ARG A 129 44.68 11.32 -1.48
N PRO A 130 45.05 12.25 -0.58
CA PRO A 130 44.76 12.11 0.83
C PRO A 130 43.24 12.04 1.09
N LEU A 131 42.42 12.73 0.30
CA LEU A 131 40.96 12.59 0.38
C LEU A 131 40.52 11.16 0.08
N GLN A 132 41.02 10.57 -1.01
CA GLN A 132 40.71 9.19 -1.36
C GLN A 132 41.17 8.20 -0.28
N ASP A 133 42.39 8.38 0.25
CA ASP A 133 42.95 7.49 1.28
C ASP A 133 42.08 7.46 2.54
N GLU A 134 41.53 8.60 2.96
CA GLU A 134 40.60 8.64 4.10
C GLU A 134 39.26 7.98 3.79
N PHE A 135 38.69 8.16 2.59
CA PHE A 135 37.47 7.47 2.21
C PHE A 135 37.64 5.95 2.11
N ILE A 136 38.77 5.47 1.58
CA ILE A 136 39.03 4.02 1.49
C ILE A 136 38.94 3.38 2.87
N LYS A 137 39.48 4.00 3.93
CA LYS A 137 39.39 3.47 5.30
C LYS A 137 37.95 3.29 5.78
N VAL A 138 37.01 4.12 5.30
CA VAL A 138 35.59 4.07 5.67
C VAL A 138 34.79 3.14 4.77
N LEU A 139 35.16 3.03 3.49
CA LEU A 139 34.42 2.26 2.48
C LEU A 139 34.86 0.79 2.37
N VAL A 140 35.88 0.38 3.12
CA VAL A 140 36.28 -1.04 3.21
C VAL A 140 35.17 -1.82 3.92
N VAL A 141 34.64 -2.83 3.23
CA VAL A 141 33.63 -3.75 3.73
C VAL A 141 34.21 -5.16 3.68
N ASN A 142 34.31 -5.79 4.84
CA ASN A 142 34.68 -7.19 4.95
C ASN A 142 33.43 -8.05 4.79
N LYS A 143 33.42 -8.92 3.77
CA LYS A 143 32.27 -9.80 3.48
C LYS A 143 31.93 -10.78 4.62
N ASP A 144 32.90 -11.06 5.49
CA ASP A 144 32.78 -12.05 6.58
C ASP A 144 32.47 -11.39 7.93
N GLU A 145 32.41 -10.05 8.00
CA GLU A 145 32.17 -9.31 9.23
C GLU A 145 30.96 -8.37 9.10
N PRO A 146 30.15 -8.19 10.16
CA PRO A 146 29.05 -7.25 10.13
C PRO A 146 29.56 -5.81 9.97
N VAL A 147 28.82 -5.01 9.20
CA VAL A 147 29.14 -3.59 9.00
C VAL A 147 28.93 -2.82 10.31
N ALA A 148 30.03 -2.49 11.00
CA ALA A 148 29.98 -1.87 12.33
C ALA A 148 29.22 -0.53 12.38
N ASN A 149 29.27 0.28 11.32
CA ASN A 149 28.56 1.56 11.25
C ASN A 149 27.86 1.77 9.90
N ALA A 150 26.79 1.01 9.68
CA ALA A 150 26.01 1.05 8.45
C ALA A 150 25.45 2.45 8.14
N ASN A 151 25.03 3.23 9.15
CA ASN A 151 24.49 4.58 8.92
C ASN A 151 25.55 5.55 8.37
N ARG A 152 26.77 5.51 8.91
CA ARG A 152 27.88 6.32 8.37
C ARG A 152 28.25 5.84 6.97
N LEU A 153 28.50 4.55 6.79
CA LEU A 153 28.89 3.98 5.50
C LEU A 153 27.91 4.36 4.38
N ARG A 154 26.61 4.40 4.69
CA ARG A 154 25.55 4.76 3.75
C ARG A 154 25.74 6.14 3.12
N VAL A 155 26.05 7.14 3.95
CA VAL A 155 26.23 8.52 3.48
C VAL A 155 27.58 8.66 2.78
N GLU A 156 28.63 8.09 3.36
CA GLU A 156 30.00 8.18 2.83
C GLU A 156 30.15 7.52 1.47
N LEU A 157 29.47 6.39 1.25
CA LEU A 157 29.41 5.73 -0.07
C LEU A 157 28.82 6.65 -1.13
N CYS A 158 27.72 7.36 -0.80
CA CYS A 158 27.10 8.30 -1.72
C CYS A 158 27.96 9.55 -1.92
N PHE A 159 28.59 10.04 -0.86
CA PHE A 159 29.49 11.20 -0.95
C PHE A 159 30.70 10.89 -1.84
N TYR A 160 31.34 9.74 -1.65
CA TYR A 160 32.45 9.30 -2.49
C TYR A 160 32.05 9.11 -3.96
N ALA A 161 30.84 8.60 -4.20
CA ALA A 161 30.27 8.50 -5.54
C ALA A 161 30.12 9.87 -6.21
N GLU A 162 29.65 10.89 -5.49
CA GLU A 162 29.55 12.26 -6.00
C GLU A 162 30.92 12.91 -6.27
N LEU A 163 31.92 12.67 -5.41
CA LEU A 163 33.30 13.12 -5.64
C LEU A 163 33.87 12.51 -6.94
N SER A 164 33.53 11.26 -7.23
CA SER A 164 33.90 10.59 -8.48
C SER A 164 33.18 11.22 -9.70
N LEU A 165 31.88 11.49 -9.60
CA LEU A 165 31.10 12.07 -10.70
C LEU A 165 31.54 13.50 -11.03
N CYS A 166 31.95 14.27 -10.03
CA CYS A 166 32.45 15.64 -10.20
C CYS A 166 33.95 15.70 -10.56
N GLY A 167 34.62 14.56 -10.76
CA GLY A 167 35.99 14.50 -11.25
C GLY A 167 37.06 14.92 -10.24
N ILE A 168 36.72 15.01 -8.94
CA ILE A 168 37.69 15.33 -7.89
C ILE A 168 38.65 14.14 -7.70
N ILE A 169 38.08 12.94 -7.59
CA ILE A 169 38.84 11.68 -7.61
C ILE A 169 38.70 11.09 -9.01
N PRO A 170 39.80 10.89 -9.75
CA PRO A 170 39.72 10.39 -11.12
C PRO A 170 39.02 9.04 -11.21
N ALA A 171 38.18 8.86 -12.23
CA ALA A 171 37.37 7.64 -12.43
C ALA A 171 38.20 6.34 -12.43
N ARG A 172 39.46 6.37 -12.88
CA ARG A 172 40.37 5.20 -12.85
C ARG A 172 40.67 4.73 -11.42
N GLN A 173 40.63 5.64 -10.44
CA GLN A 173 40.95 5.39 -9.05
C GLN A 173 39.68 5.18 -8.21
N SER A 174 38.62 5.94 -8.47
CA SER A 174 37.37 5.87 -7.69
C SER A 174 36.47 4.68 -8.02
N LEU A 175 36.34 4.33 -9.31
CA LEU A 175 35.43 3.26 -9.73
C LEU A 175 35.81 1.88 -9.19
N PRO A 176 37.11 1.48 -9.12
CA PRO A 176 37.48 0.22 -8.47
C PRO A 176 37.06 0.14 -7.00
N VAL A 177 37.19 1.24 -6.25
CA VAL A 177 36.78 1.30 -4.83
C VAL A 177 35.27 1.13 -4.73
N LEU A 178 34.48 1.91 -5.50
CA LEU A 178 33.02 1.78 -5.54
C LEU A 178 32.58 0.38 -5.95
N GLY A 179 33.17 -0.18 -7.00
CA GLY A 179 32.84 -1.53 -7.49
C GLY A 179 33.14 -2.61 -6.44
N THR A 180 34.29 -2.52 -5.76
CA THR A 180 34.66 -3.46 -4.70
C THR A 180 33.71 -3.36 -3.50
N THR A 181 33.43 -2.15 -3.03
CA THR A 181 32.50 -1.92 -1.92
C THR A 181 31.09 -2.40 -2.26
N LEU A 182 30.54 -2.04 -3.43
CA LEU A 182 29.21 -2.47 -3.85
C LEU A 182 29.13 -3.99 -4.02
N THR A 183 30.17 -4.61 -4.58
CA THR A 183 30.23 -6.07 -4.72
C THR A 183 30.25 -6.75 -3.35
N ALA A 184 31.04 -6.24 -2.40
CA ALA A 184 31.09 -6.78 -1.03
C ALA A 184 29.72 -6.65 -0.33
N LEU A 185 29.05 -5.51 -0.48
CA LEU A 185 27.68 -5.32 0.05
C LEU A 185 26.68 -6.28 -0.61
N ALA A 186 26.77 -6.48 -1.93
CA ALA A 186 25.88 -7.37 -2.65
C ALA A 186 26.10 -8.87 -2.36
N GLN A 187 27.25 -9.23 -1.75
CA GLN A 187 27.56 -10.62 -1.36
C GLN A 187 26.99 -11.02 0.00
N ASP A 188 26.43 -10.08 0.76
CA ASP A 188 25.80 -10.34 2.05
C ASP A 188 24.56 -11.23 1.88
N LYS A 189 24.69 -12.49 2.31
CA LYS A 189 23.62 -13.49 2.27
C LYS A 189 22.52 -13.26 3.30
N THR A 190 22.78 -12.43 4.31
CA THR A 190 21.83 -12.09 5.38
C THR A 190 21.03 -10.82 5.07
N PHE A 191 21.38 -10.11 4.00
CA PHE A 191 20.71 -8.88 3.54
C PHE A 191 20.65 -7.76 4.59
N ASN A 192 21.50 -7.80 5.62
CA ASN A 192 21.70 -6.71 6.58
C ASN A 192 22.17 -5.42 5.90
N THR A 193 22.85 -5.56 4.76
CA THR A 193 23.32 -4.47 3.92
C THR A 193 22.27 -3.90 2.95
N LEU A 194 21.04 -4.43 2.90
CA LEU A 194 19.99 -4.01 1.97
C LEU A 194 19.74 -2.50 2.02
N SER A 195 19.75 -1.92 3.21
CA SER A 195 19.54 -0.49 3.40
C SER A 195 20.66 0.38 2.80
N LEU A 196 21.88 -0.14 2.68
CA LEU A 196 23.01 0.52 2.01
C LEU A 196 22.83 0.50 0.50
N ILE A 197 22.48 -0.66 -0.06
CA ILE A 197 22.19 -0.82 -1.50
C ILE A 197 21.02 0.07 -1.92
N LEU A 198 19.92 0.08 -1.15
CA LEU A 198 18.76 0.94 -1.42
C LEU A 198 19.14 2.43 -1.44
N SER A 199 19.97 2.87 -0.50
CA SER A 199 20.44 4.25 -0.47
C SER A 199 21.29 4.61 -1.68
N PHE A 200 22.20 3.71 -2.07
CA PHE A 200 23.00 3.89 -3.27
C PHE A 200 22.11 3.98 -4.52
N CYS A 201 21.13 3.08 -4.68
CA CYS A 201 20.18 3.13 -5.79
C CYS A 201 19.39 4.45 -5.83
N LYS A 202 18.91 4.94 -4.68
CA LYS A 202 18.14 6.19 -4.58
C LYS A 202 18.96 7.43 -4.95
N HIS A 203 20.19 7.53 -4.45
CA HIS A 203 20.98 8.77 -4.59
C HIS A 203 21.94 8.75 -5.78
N CYS A 204 22.48 7.58 -6.12
CA CYS A 204 23.54 7.41 -7.13
C CYS A 204 23.10 6.53 -8.31
N GLY A 205 21.98 5.80 -8.21
CA GLY A 205 21.57 4.79 -9.18
C GLY A 205 21.29 5.33 -10.58
N ALA A 206 20.76 6.55 -10.69
CA ALA A 206 20.57 7.19 -12.00
C ALA A 206 21.90 7.38 -12.75
N ASP A 207 22.96 7.78 -12.06
CA ASP A 207 24.27 8.05 -12.66
C ASP A 207 25.12 6.80 -12.85
N PHE A 208 25.13 5.91 -11.86
CA PHE A 208 26.01 4.75 -11.84
C PHE A 208 25.41 3.50 -12.45
N ALA A 209 24.07 3.39 -12.49
CA ALA A 209 23.38 2.23 -13.01
C ALA A 209 22.29 2.62 -14.02
N GLY A 210 22.15 3.90 -14.40
CA GLY A 210 21.13 4.34 -15.36
C GLY A 210 19.71 3.97 -14.93
N LEU A 211 19.43 3.95 -13.63
CA LEU A 211 18.13 3.57 -13.07
C LEU A 211 17.09 4.64 -13.33
N VAL A 212 15.86 4.20 -13.60
CA VAL A 212 14.67 5.04 -13.67
C VAL A 212 13.58 4.30 -12.89
N PRO A 213 13.04 4.86 -11.81
CA PRO A 213 11.99 4.20 -11.05
C PRO A 213 10.78 3.87 -11.93
N ARG A 214 10.16 2.72 -11.71
CA ARG A 214 8.99 2.23 -12.48
C ARG A 214 7.89 3.28 -12.57
N ARG A 215 7.54 3.91 -11.45
CA ARG A 215 6.57 4.98 -11.34
C ARG A 215 6.86 6.12 -12.32
N ILE A 216 8.11 6.56 -12.40
CA ILE A 216 8.54 7.62 -13.31
C ILE A 216 8.51 7.16 -14.77
N ARG A 217 8.95 5.93 -15.07
CA ARG A 217 8.85 5.38 -16.43
C ARG A 217 7.39 5.34 -16.90
N LEU A 218 6.49 4.82 -16.07
CA LEU A 218 5.06 4.74 -16.39
C LEU A 218 4.45 6.13 -16.60
N LEU A 219 4.84 7.12 -15.81
CA LEU A 219 4.42 8.52 -16.02
C LEU A 219 4.97 9.09 -17.34
N CYS A 220 6.22 8.82 -17.69
CA CYS A 220 6.80 9.21 -18.97
C CYS A 220 6.03 8.61 -20.15
N GLU A 221 5.64 7.33 -20.08
CA GLU A 221 4.80 6.68 -21.08
C GLU A 221 3.40 7.31 -21.15
N GLN A 222 2.76 7.50 -19.99
CA GLN A 222 1.42 8.09 -19.88
C GLN A 222 1.35 9.50 -20.50
N PHE A 223 2.38 10.32 -20.29
CA PHE A 223 2.43 11.70 -20.79
C PHE A 223 3.29 11.88 -22.05
N SER A 224 3.78 10.80 -22.66
CA SER A 224 4.66 10.83 -23.85
C SER A 224 5.88 11.74 -23.70
N VAL A 225 6.49 11.75 -22.50
CA VAL A 225 7.69 12.53 -22.19
C VAL A 225 8.93 11.65 -22.28
N THR A 226 9.95 12.10 -23.01
CA THR A 226 11.24 11.39 -23.08
C THR A 226 12.16 11.80 -21.95
N LEU A 227 12.54 10.84 -21.10
CA LEU A 227 13.52 11.06 -20.03
C LEU A 227 14.95 11.02 -20.59
N LYS A 228 15.68 12.12 -20.40
CA LYS A 228 17.10 12.19 -20.77
C LYS A 228 17.94 11.54 -19.66
N LYS A 229 18.47 10.34 -19.92
CA LYS A 229 19.39 9.65 -19.00
C LYS A 229 20.70 10.41 -18.85
N THR A 230 21.34 10.29 -17.68
CA THR A 230 22.62 10.97 -17.44
C THR A 230 23.74 10.29 -18.21
N THR A 231 24.68 11.10 -18.68
CA THR A 231 25.81 10.66 -19.52
C THR A 231 27.16 10.83 -18.81
N LEU A 232 27.14 11.06 -17.48
CA LEU A 232 28.34 11.27 -16.66
C LEU A 232 29.20 10.01 -16.57
N LEU A 233 28.59 8.83 -16.68
CA LEU A 233 29.26 7.55 -16.75
C LEU A 233 28.90 6.85 -18.06
N GLY A 234 29.88 6.18 -18.69
CA GLY A 234 29.66 5.46 -19.93
C GLY A 234 28.67 4.28 -19.77
N VAL A 235 27.87 4.02 -20.80
CA VAL A 235 26.77 3.03 -20.79
C VAL A 235 27.24 1.64 -20.34
N SER A 236 28.39 1.17 -20.83
CA SER A 236 28.94 -0.14 -20.45
C SER A 236 29.24 -0.26 -18.94
N LYS A 237 29.72 0.82 -18.31
CA LYS A 237 29.95 0.84 -16.86
C LYS A 237 28.63 0.88 -16.09
N GLN A 238 27.66 1.63 -16.59
CA GLN A 238 26.31 1.65 -16.00
C GLN A 238 25.64 0.28 -16.06
N GLU A 239 25.79 -0.43 -17.16
CA GLU A 239 25.28 -1.80 -17.33
C GLU A 239 25.91 -2.78 -16.34
N SER A 240 27.23 -2.69 -16.10
CA SER A 240 27.89 -3.55 -15.11
C SER A 240 27.32 -3.37 -13.69
N VAL A 241 27.08 -2.12 -13.24
CA VAL A 241 26.49 -1.87 -11.93
C VAL A 241 25.01 -2.30 -11.90
N ARG A 242 24.27 -2.07 -12.99
CA ARG A 242 22.86 -2.49 -13.11
C ARG A 242 22.73 -4.02 -12.98
N ASN A 243 23.61 -4.78 -13.64
CA ASN A 243 23.61 -6.24 -13.57
C ASN A 243 23.89 -6.73 -12.14
N LEU A 244 24.89 -6.14 -11.46
CA LEU A 244 25.17 -6.43 -10.05
C LEU A 244 23.94 -6.21 -9.15
N LEU A 245 23.23 -5.09 -9.33
CA LEU A 245 22.03 -4.77 -8.56
C LEU A 245 20.87 -5.73 -8.87
N HIS A 246 20.75 -6.16 -10.13
CA HIS A 246 19.73 -7.13 -10.55
C HIS A 246 20.02 -8.53 -9.97
N ASP A 247 21.27 -8.98 -10.00
CA ASP A 247 21.69 -10.24 -9.39
C ASP A 247 21.46 -10.24 -7.86
N TYR A 248 21.75 -9.11 -7.21
CA TYR A 248 21.43 -8.90 -5.80
C TYR A 248 19.93 -9.00 -5.54
N TYR A 249 19.10 -8.34 -6.36
CA TYR A 249 17.64 -8.39 -6.26
C TYR A 249 17.08 -9.81 -6.43
N GLN A 250 17.59 -10.58 -7.40
CA GLN A 250 17.20 -11.98 -7.57
C GLN A 250 17.58 -12.83 -6.35
N SER A 251 18.74 -12.56 -5.76
CA SER A 251 19.16 -13.23 -4.51
C SER A 251 18.24 -12.88 -3.35
N LEU A 252 17.88 -11.59 -3.21
CA LEU A 252 16.95 -11.07 -2.22
C LEU A 252 15.59 -11.74 -2.35
N CYS A 253 15.05 -11.85 -3.57
CA CYS A 253 13.78 -12.52 -3.85
C CYS A 253 13.79 -13.99 -3.41
N ARG A 254 14.85 -14.73 -3.74
CA ARG A 254 15.02 -16.13 -3.29
C ARG A 254 15.05 -16.24 -1.77
N HIS A 255 15.76 -15.32 -1.09
CA HIS A 255 15.80 -15.29 0.37
C HIS A 255 14.44 -14.95 0.98
N LEU A 256 13.76 -13.94 0.44
CA LEU A 256 12.43 -13.52 0.86
C LEU A 256 11.40 -14.67 0.78
N CYS A 257 11.38 -15.42 -0.33
CA CYS A 257 10.52 -16.60 -0.45
C CYS A 257 10.87 -17.68 0.59
N ASN A 258 12.15 -17.90 0.86
CA ASN A 258 12.58 -18.88 1.87
C ASN A 258 12.19 -18.45 3.29
N GLU A 259 12.33 -17.17 3.64
CA GLU A 259 11.90 -16.64 4.95
C GLU A 259 10.37 -16.71 5.12
N GLN A 260 9.60 -16.43 4.06
CA GLN A 260 8.15 -16.62 4.06
C GLN A 260 7.76 -18.08 4.38
N VAL A 261 8.42 -19.05 3.75
CA VAL A 261 8.18 -20.48 4.01
C VAL A 261 8.53 -20.84 5.46
N LYS A 262 9.67 -20.35 5.98
CA LYS A 262 10.08 -20.59 7.37
C LYS A 262 9.10 -19.99 8.38
N LEU A 263 8.68 -18.73 8.17
CA LEU A 263 7.69 -18.05 9.00
C LEU A 263 6.36 -18.81 9.00
N SER A 264 5.87 -19.18 7.81
CA SER A 264 4.64 -19.96 7.64
C SER A 264 4.70 -21.30 8.37
N ALA A 265 5.83 -22.01 8.28
CA ALA A 265 6.05 -23.27 8.99
C ALA A 265 6.11 -23.09 10.52
N TYR A 266 6.75 -22.01 10.99
CA TYR A 266 6.83 -21.69 12.41
C TYR A 266 5.45 -21.35 13.00
N GLU A 267 4.67 -20.56 12.28
CA GLU A 267 3.29 -20.24 12.65
C GLU A 267 2.40 -21.48 12.64
N LYS A 268 2.53 -22.36 11.63
CA LYS A 268 1.80 -23.63 11.56
C LYS A 268 2.10 -24.50 12.79
N GLN A 269 3.38 -24.67 13.15
CA GLN A 269 3.76 -25.41 14.34
C GLN A 269 3.21 -24.76 15.62
N SER A 270 3.20 -23.42 15.68
CA SER A 270 2.69 -22.68 16.84
C SER A 270 1.17 -22.85 16.98
N ARG A 271 0.42 -22.85 15.88
CA ARG A 271 -1.02 -23.18 15.86
C ARG A 271 -1.28 -24.59 16.39
N GLN A 272 -0.52 -25.59 15.94
CA GLN A 272 -0.67 -26.98 16.42
C GLN A 272 -0.42 -27.11 17.93
N ILE A 273 0.58 -26.41 18.48
CA ILE A 273 0.84 -26.39 19.93
C ILE A 273 -0.31 -25.73 20.68
N LEU A 274 -0.82 -24.61 20.16
CA LEU A 274 -1.95 -23.90 20.75
C LEU A 274 -3.20 -24.79 20.79
N MET A 275 -3.49 -25.52 19.71
CA MET A 275 -4.60 -26.49 19.65
C MET A 275 -4.42 -27.64 20.66
N ALA A 276 -3.19 -28.17 20.80
CA ALA A 276 -2.93 -29.30 21.67
C ALA A 276 -2.88 -28.94 23.17
N LYS A 277 -2.50 -27.71 23.52
CA LYS A 277 -2.25 -27.30 24.92
C LYS A 277 -3.16 -26.18 25.43
N GLY A 278 -3.91 -25.51 24.56
CA GLY A 278 -4.73 -24.35 24.88
C GLY A 278 -3.94 -23.05 25.12
N GLU A 279 -2.61 -23.12 25.19
CA GLU A 279 -1.74 -21.97 25.41
C GLU A 279 -0.43 -22.07 24.60
N LEU A 280 0.10 -20.90 24.24
CA LEU A 280 1.44 -20.74 23.66
C LEU A 280 2.39 -20.18 24.72
N ARG A 281 3.60 -20.70 24.77
CA ARG A 281 4.65 -20.14 25.63
C ARG A 281 5.05 -18.75 25.13
N SER A 282 5.36 -17.85 26.07
CA SER A 282 5.72 -16.46 25.76
C SER A 282 6.97 -16.33 24.88
N ASP A 283 7.95 -17.22 25.04
CA ASP A 283 9.16 -17.30 24.21
C ASP A 283 8.84 -17.53 22.73
N ARG A 284 7.90 -18.43 22.42
CA ARG A 284 7.44 -18.66 21.04
C ARG A 284 6.74 -17.46 20.42
N VAL A 285 5.88 -16.80 21.18
CA VAL A 285 5.18 -15.58 20.71
C VAL A 285 6.20 -14.51 20.35
N SER A 286 7.15 -14.24 21.25
CA SER A 286 8.21 -13.25 20.99
C SER A 286 9.09 -13.61 19.79
N THR A 287 9.36 -14.89 19.55
CA THR A 287 10.15 -15.35 18.40
C THR A 287 9.39 -15.14 17.10
N ALA A 288 8.08 -15.47 17.06
CA ALA A 288 7.24 -15.22 15.90
C ALA A 288 7.14 -13.73 15.56
N GLU A 289 6.98 -12.87 16.57
CA GLU A 289 6.94 -11.42 16.39
C GLU A 289 8.24 -10.87 15.77
N VAL A 290 9.40 -11.35 16.24
CA VAL A 290 10.71 -10.98 15.67
C VAL A 290 10.83 -11.45 14.23
N MET A 291 10.52 -12.72 13.94
CA MET A 291 10.58 -13.26 12.57
C MET A 291 9.64 -12.50 11.61
N HIS A 292 8.43 -12.16 12.05
CA HIS A 292 7.48 -11.39 11.27
C HIS A 292 8.00 -9.96 11.03
N ALA A 293 8.55 -9.28 12.04
CA ALA A 293 9.12 -7.94 11.89
C ALA A 293 10.32 -7.90 10.94
N GLU A 294 11.21 -8.90 11.02
CA GLU A 294 12.34 -9.06 10.09
C GLU A 294 11.85 -9.30 8.66
N PHE A 295 10.87 -10.19 8.48
CA PHE A 295 10.26 -10.46 7.17
C PHE A 295 9.62 -9.20 6.55
N GLN A 296 8.83 -8.45 7.31
CA GLN A 296 8.20 -7.21 6.84
C GLN A 296 9.22 -6.15 6.41
N THR A 297 10.32 -6.04 7.17
CA THR A 297 11.43 -5.14 6.83
C THR A 297 12.09 -5.55 5.52
N LEU A 298 12.34 -6.86 5.34
CA LEU A 298 12.90 -7.43 4.13
C LEU A 298 11.98 -7.22 2.91
N LEU A 299 10.68 -7.50 3.07
CA LEU A 299 9.65 -7.32 2.04
C LEU A 299 9.55 -5.86 1.59
N SER A 300 9.47 -4.92 2.53
CA SER A 300 9.44 -3.49 2.25
C SER A 300 10.67 -3.02 1.46
N GLY A 301 11.85 -3.54 1.84
CA GLY A 301 13.08 -3.29 1.11
C GLY A 301 13.08 -3.89 -0.30
N ALA A 302 12.57 -5.11 -0.48
CA ALA A 302 12.44 -5.76 -1.78
C ALA A 302 11.48 -5.02 -2.71
N VAL A 303 10.33 -4.57 -2.21
CA VAL A 303 9.37 -3.72 -2.96
C VAL A 303 10.02 -2.42 -3.40
N THR A 304 10.74 -1.76 -2.50
CA THR A 304 11.45 -0.51 -2.84
C THR A 304 12.51 -0.74 -3.90
N LEU A 305 13.28 -1.83 -3.81
CA LEU A 305 14.31 -2.15 -4.80
C LEU A 305 13.70 -2.52 -6.15
N ALA A 306 12.59 -3.27 -6.16
CA ALA A 306 11.84 -3.62 -7.36
C ALA A 306 11.36 -2.37 -8.11
N GLU A 307 10.82 -1.40 -7.37
CA GLU A 307 10.39 -0.10 -7.89
C GLU A 307 11.54 0.69 -8.52
N LEU A 308 12.72 0.72 -7.87
CA LEU A 308 13.90 1.44 -8.37
C LEU A 308 14.54 0.78 -9.60
N LEU A 309 14.50 -0.56 -9.67
CA LEU A 309 15.03 -1.35 -10.78
C LEU A 309 14.03 -1.55 -11.92
N ASP A 310 12.77 -1.16 -11.72
CA ASP A 310 11.65 -1.38 -12.64
C ASP A 310 11.39 -2.87 -12.96
N VAL A 311 11.49 -3.71 -11.94
CA VAL A 311 11.22 -5.15 -12.01
C VAL A 311 10.02 -5.52 -11.15
N GLU A 312 9.37 -6.64 -11.46
CA GLU A 312 8.22 -7.13 -10.69
C GLU A 312 8.68 -7.88 -9.45
N LEU A 313 7.92 -7.72 -8.35
CA LEU A 313 8.08 -8.53 -7.15
C LEU A 313 7.64 -9.98 -7.47
N PRO A 314 8.38 -11.01 -7.06
CA PRO A 314 7.94 -12.39 -7.24
C PRO A 314 6.65 -12.65 -6.46
N ASP A 315 5.86 -13.60 -6.96
CA ASP A 315 4.77 -14.18 -6.18
C ASP A 315 5.36 -14.88 -4.96
N LEU A 316 4.97 -14.41 -3.78
CA LEU A 316 5.39 -15.03 -2.54
C LEU A 316 4.65 -16.36 -2.37
N PRO A 317 5.33 -17.43 -1.94
CA PRO A 317 4.66 -18.71 -1.70
C PRO A 317 3.56 -18.51 -0.67
N ASP A 318 2.37 -18.98 -1.01
CA ASP A 318 1.24 -19.04 -0.09
C ASP A 318 1.71 -19.80 1.16
N ALA A 319 1.50 -19.21 2.33
CA ALA A 319 1.55 -19.96 3.56
C ALA A 319 0.49 -21.08 3.43
N ASP A 320 0.91 -22.35 3.49
CA ASP A 320 0.00 -23.49 3.51
C ASP A 320 -0.94 -23.39 4.74
N PHE A 321 -2.05 -22.68 4.57
CA PHE A 321 -3.08 -22.44 5.59
C PHE A 321 -4.16 -23.53 5.58
N GLN A 322 -3.79 -24.77 5.24
CA GLN A 322 -4.66 -25.93 5.41
C GLN A 322 -5.01 -26.24 6.88
N ASP A 323 -4.34 -25.63 7.88
CA ASP A 323 -4.49 -25.95 9.30
C ASP A 323 -5.20 -24.86 10.15
N LEU A 324 -6.07 -24.03 9.56
CA LEU A 324 -7.00 -23.16 10.32
C LEU A 324 -8.29 -23.89 10.72
N GLN A 325 -8.21 -25.20 10.99
CA GLN A 325 -9.25 -25.97 11.69
C GLN A 325 -9.24 -25.59 13.17
N LEU A 326 -9.96 -24.53 13.52
CA LEU A 326 -10.46 -24.34 14.88
C LEU A 326 -11.48 -25.45 15.16
N GLY A 327 -11.07 -26.46 15.93
CA GLY A 327 -11.97 -27.41 16.61
C GLY A 327 -12.63 -28.43 15.69
N ASP A 328 -12.18 -29.68 15.81
CA ASP A 328 -12.88 -30.94 15.54
C ASP A 328 -14.13 -30.85 14.62
N GLY A 329 -13.89 -31.08 13.33
CA GLY A 329 -14.92 -31.20 12.30
C GLY A 329 -14.26 -31.59 10.98
N GLU A 330 -14.51 -32.81 10.55
CA GLU A 330 -14.06 -33.36 9.27
C GLU A 330 -14.35 -32.41 8.08
N ASP A 331 -13.41 -32.38 7.13
CA ASP A 331 -13.61 -31.98 5.72
C ASP A 331 -14.31 -30.64 5.40
N CYS A 332 -13.54 -29.56 5.30
CA CYS A 332 -13.95 -28.34 4.57
C CYS A 332 -13.21 -28.15 3.23
N SER A 333 -12.70 -29.25 2.64
CA SER A 333 -12.31 -29.26 1.22
C SER A 333 -13.50 -29.41 0.26
N GLY A 334 -14.73 -29.34 0.78
CA GLY A 334 -15.94 -29.08 0.01
C GLY A 334 -17.18 -28.88 0.88
N GLY A 335 -17.64 -27.64 1.05
CA GLY A 335 -19.09 -27.41 1.22
C GLY A 335 -19.64 -26.68 2.45
N HIS A 336 -18.86 -26.23 3.44
CA HIS A 336 -19.46 -25.61 4.64
C HIS A 336 -19.31 -24.07 4.68
N VAL A 337 -20.10 -23.36 3.85
CA VAL A 337 -20.25 -21.87 3.91
C VAL A 337 -21.01 -21.42 5.16
N TRP A 338 -21.81 -22.31 5.72
CA TRP A 338 -22.74 -22.05 6.84
C TRP A 338 -22.27 -22.79 8.08
N GLU A 339 -22.75 -22.47 9.28
CA GLU A 339 -22.31 -23.18 10.50
C GLU A 339 -23.04 -24.51 10.68
N ASP A 340 -24.32 -24.55 10.30
CA ASP A 340 -25.18 -25.72 10.39
C ASP A 340 -26.14 -25.80 9.18
N GLU A 341 -26.76 -26.95 9.03
CA GLU A 341 -27.74 -27.21 7.96
C GLU A 341 -28.96 -26.28 8.07
N THR A 342 -29.38 -25.91 9.28
CA THR A 342 -30.51 -24.99 9.49
C THR A 342 -30.24 -23.60 8.92
N THR A 343 -29.02 -23.10 9.11
CA THR A 343 -28.53 -21.81 8.61
C THR A 343 -28.35 -21.89 7.10
N ARG A 344 -27.82 -23.01 6.58
CA ARG A 344 -27.74 -23.23 5.13
C ARG A 344 -29.12 -23.18 4.47
N LEU A 345 -30.11 -23.89 5.02
CA LEU A 345 -31.48 -23.88 4.50
C LEU A 345 -32.10 -22.48 4.60
N PHE A 346 -31.82 -21.75 5.68
CA PHE A 346 -32.28 -20.37 5.83
C PHE A 346 -31.79 -19.43 4.72
N TYR A 347 -30.56 -19.59 4.20
CA TYR A 347 -30.05 -18.71 3.12
C TYR A 347 -30.24 -19.27 1.72
N THR A 348 -30.35 -20.60 1.56
CA THR A 348 -30.36 -21.25 0.23
C THR A 348 -31.75 -21.74 -0.20
N GLN A 349 -32.63 -22.09 0.73
CA GLN A 349 -33.96 -22.60 0.42
C GLN A 349 -35.01 -21.51 0.62
N LEU A 350 -35.38 -20.83 -0.47
CA LEU A 350 -36.48 -19.87 -0.50
C LEU A 350 -37.76 -20.55 -1.00
N PRO A 351 -38.97 -20.11 -0.57
CA PRO A 351 -40.22 -20.55 -1.17
C PRO A 351 -40.25 -20.32 -2.69
N ASP A 352 -40.78 -21.27 -3.45
CA ASP A 352 -41.08 -21.07 -4.87
C ASP A 352 -42.34 -20.23 -5.01
N VAL A 353 -42.12 -18.92 -5.15
CA VAL A 353 -43.19 -17.94 -5.29
C VAL A 353 -44.00 -18.17 -6.56
N LYS A 354 -43.37 -18.61 -7.66
CA LYS A 354 -44.05 -18.78 -8.95
C LYS A 354 -44.99 -19.97 -8.90
N GLU A 355 -44.56 -21.07 -8.28
CA GLU A 355 -45.41 -22.23 -8.06
C GLU A 355 -46.57 -21.89 -7.11
N TYR A 356 -46.30 -21.20 -5.99
CA TYR A 356 -47.33 -20.80 -5.04
C TYR A 356 -48.41 -19.91 -5.67
N LEU A 357 -48.02 -18.90 -6.44
CA LEU A 357 -48.96 -18.04 -7.18
C LEU A 357 -49.75 -18.82 -8.24
N ALA A 358 -49.12 -19.80 -8.91
CA ALA A 358 -49.80 -20.66 -9.88
C ALA A 358 -50.82 -21.59 -9.22
N GLN A 359 -50.54 -22.10 -8.02
CA GLN A 359 -51.48 -22.93 -7.24
C GLN A 359 -52.68 -22.12 -6.74
N LEU A 360 -52.48 -20.88 -6.30
CA LEU A 360 -53.56 -19.98 -5.91
C LEU A 360 -54.51 -19.66 -7.08
N ASN A 361 -53.96 -19.31 -8.25
CA ASN A 361 -54.77 -19.06 -9.45
C ASN A 361 -55.60 -20.31 -9.84
N LYS A 362 -55.02 -21.52 -9.74
CA LYS A 362 -55.75 -22.77 -10.00
C LYS A 362 -56.85 -23.04 -8.96
N GLN A 363 -56.65 -22.66 -7.69
CA GLN A 363 -57.67 -22.79 -6.65
C GLN A 363 -58.81 -21.78 -6.83
N GLU A 364 -58.52 -20.58 -7.33
CA GLU A 364 -59.55 -19.60 -7.72
C GLU A 364 -60.34 -20.07 -8.95
N GLU A 365 -59.68 -20.61 -9.99
CA GLU A 365 -60.35 -21.19 -11.17
C GLU A 365 -61.25 -22.40 -10.81
N CYS A 366 -60.86 -23.22 -9.83
CA CYS A 366 -61.68 -24.32 -9.31
C CYS A 366 -62.85 -23.82 -8.45
N LYS A 367 -62.72 -22.68 -7.75
CA LYS A 367 -63.80 -22.07 -6.96
C LYS A 367 -64.83 -21.38 -7.88
N GLU A 368 -64.39 -20.69 -8.93
CA GLU A 368 -65.28 -20.03 -9.90
C GLU A 368 -66.12 -21.01 -10.74
N ARG A 369 -65.70 -22.27 -10.87
CA ARG A 369 -66.52 -23.33 -11.50
C ARG A 369 -67.66 -23.86 -10.61
N SER A 370 -67.78 -23.41 -9.36
CA SER A 370 -68.79 -23.90 -8.40
C SER A 370 -69.86 -22.88 -7.97
N THR A 371 -69.85 -21.65 -8.47
CA THR A 371 -70.93 -20.69 -8.17
C THR A 371 -71.26 -19.79 -9.36
N THR A 372 -72.38 -20.09 -10.03
CA THR A 372 -73.07 -19.17 -10.93
C THR A 372 -73.92 -18.20 -10.11
N LYS A 373 -73.59 -16.90 -10.12
CA LYS A 373 -74.50 -15.75 -10.35
C LYS A 373 -73.86 -14.41 -9.98
N SER A 374 -73.83 -13.53 -10.99
CA SER A 374 -74.04 -12.07 -10.97
C SER A 374 -73.86 -11.28 -9.65
N GLU A 375 -73.00 -10.27 -9.67
CA GLU A 375 -73.42 -8.86 -9.63
C GLU A 375 -72.25 -7.90 -9.92
N SER A 376 -72.52 -6.95 -10.81
CA SER A 376 -71.70 -5.77 -11.10
C SER A 376 -72.01 -4.66 -10.11
N PHE A 377 -71.05 -4.09 -9.36
CA PHE A 377 -71.17 -2.72 -8.83
C PHE A 377 -69.81 -2.06 -8.54
N LYS A 378 -69.74 -0.77 -8.89
CA LYS A 378 -68.61 0.17 -8.78
C LYS A 378 -68.32 0.57 -7.31
N THR A 379 -67.07 0.90 -6.97
CA THR A 379 -66.60 2.25 -6.54
C THR A 379 -65.10 2.22 -6.15
N ASP A 380 -64.34 3.16 -6.72
CA ASP A 380 -62.86 3.16 -6.84
C ASP A 380 -62.14 4.03 -5.80
N ASP A 381 -62.67 4.18 -4.57
CA ASP A 381 -62.02 5.00 -3.52
C ASP A 381 -62.05 4.38 -2.11
N GLY A 382 -63.05 3.55 -1.79
CA GLY A 382 -63.13 2.83 -0.51
C GLY A 382 -62.11 1.70 -0.38
N ASP A 383 -61.83 1.00 -1.47
CA ASP A 383 -60.94 -0.18 -1.50
C ASP A 383 -59.45 0.21 -1.35
N ILE A 384 -59.05 1.38 -1.85
CA ILE A 384 -57.68 1.92 -1.69
C ILE A 384 -57.42 2.32 -0.23
N THR A 385 -58.39 2.95 0.42
CA THR A 385 -58.27 3.39 1.81
C THR A 385 -58.22 2.18 2.77
N CYS A 386 -59.05 1.16 2.52
CA CYS A 386 -59.05 -0.11 3.27
C CYS A 386 -57.75 -0.90 3.08
N LYS A 387 -57.23 -1.02 1.86
CA LYS A 387 -55.92 -1.66 1.59
C LYS A 387 -54.76 -0.91 2.24
N LYS A 388 -54.84 0.43 2.33
CA LYS A 388 -53.83 1.27 2.98
C LYS A 388 -53.79 1.08 4.50
N SER A 389 -54.94 0.99 5.17
CA SER A 389 -55.00 0.68 6.62
C SER A 389 -54.56 -0.76 6.91
N SER A 390 -54.95 -1.73 6.08
CA SER A 390 -54.53 -3.13 6.24
C SER A 390 -53.03 -3.30 6.04
N LEU A 391 -52.42 -2.60 5.07
CA LEU A 391 -50.97 -2.57 4.90
C LEU A 391 -50.24 -1.97 6.10
N GLU A 392 -50.77 -0.89 6.69
CA GLU A 392 -50.14 -0.27 7.86
C GLU A 392 -50.19 -1.19 9.08
N THR A 393 -51.24 -1.99 9.24
CA THR A 393 -51.31 -3.06 10.24
C THR A 393 -50.30 -4.16 9.93
N PHE A 394 -50.23 -4.63 8.68
CA PHE A 394 -49.25 -5.63 8.25
C PHE A 394 -47.80 -5.19 8.55
N LEU A 395 -47.42 -3.97 8.15
CA LEU A 395 -46.08 -3.43 8.39
C LEU A 395 -45.74 -3.28 9.88
N LYS A 396 -46.74 -3.05 10.74
CA LYS A 396 -46.54 -3.02 12.20
C LYS A 396 -46.35 -4.41 12.81
N LEU A 397 -46.89 -5.45 12.17
CA LEU A 397 -46.74 -6.84 12.60
C LEU A 397 -45.43 -7.47 12.09
N LEU A 398 -44.84 -6.94 11.01
CA LEU A 398 -43.60 -7.46 10.41
C LEU A 398 -42.42 -7.61 11.40
N PRO A 399 -42.18 -6.71 12.37
CA PRO A 399 -41.14 -6.91 13.40
C PRO A 399 -41.41 -8.05 14.40
N ASN A 400 -42.62 -8.62 14.39
CA ASN A 400 -43.00 -9.75 15.23
C ASN A 400 -42.76 -11.10 14.54
N CYS A 401 -42.48 -11.11 13.24
CA CYS A 401 -42.00 -12.30 12.54
C CYS A 401 -40.62 -12.64 13.10
N ASN A 402 -40.52 -13.71 13.90
CA ASN A 402 -39.30 -14.07 14.63
C ASN A 402 -38.67 -15.40 14.18
N ASN A 403 -39.23 -16.01 13.14
CA ASN A 403 -38.75 -17.27 12.57
C ASN A 403 -38.96 -17.31 11.05
N MET A 404 -38.36 -18.32 10.43
CA MET A 404 -38.35 -18.53 8.98
C MET A 404 -39.77 -18.67 8.39
N GLU A 405 -40.64 -19.46 9.01
CA GLU A 405 -41.99 -19.70 8.49
C GLU A 405 -42.85 -18.43 8.52
N MET A 406 -42.78 -17.66 9.59
CA MET A 406 -43.54 -16.42 9.73
C MET A 406 -43.11 -15.37 8.70
N ILE A 407 -41.80 -15.24 8.44
CA ILE A 407 -41.31 -14.26 7.48
C ILE A 407 -41.59 -14.67 6.04
N ASP A 408 -41.55 -15.97 5.73
CA ASP A 408 -41.90 -16.52 4.42
C ASP A 408 -43.38 -16.30 4.12
N ASN A 409 -44.25 -16.63 5.07
CA ASN A 409 -45.70 -16.40 4.96
C ASN A 409 -46.02 -14.91 4.80
N ALA A 410 -45.35 -14.04 5.57
CA ALA A 410 -45.52 -12.59 5.42
C ALA A 410 -45.08 -12.11 4.02
N ALA A 411 -44.00 -12.66 3.45
CA ALA A 411 -43.54 -12.33 2.11
C ALA A 411 -44.56 -12.75 1.04
N LEU A 412 -45.13 -13.94 1.17
CA LEU A 412 -46.17 -14.44 0.27
C LEU A 412 -47.48 -13.63 0.42
N GLU A 413 -47.90 -13.33 1.65
CA GLU A 413 -49.07 -12.47 1.94
C GLU A 413 -48.90 -11.09 1.30
N PHE A 414 -47.71 -10.49 1.41
CA PHE A 414 -47.41 -9.22 0.77
C PHE A 414 -47.55 -9.28 -0.75
N LEU A 415 -47.04 -10.34 -1.37
CA LEU A 415 -47.11 -10.53 -2.81
C LEU A 415 -48.53 -10.71 -3.33
N VAL A 416 -49.39 -11.39 -2.56
CA VAL A 416 -50.79 -11.66 -2.95
C VAL A 416 -51.68 -10.43 -2.70
N TYR A 417 -51.63 -9.83 -1.52
CA TYR A 417 -52.63 -8.83 -1.10
C TYR A 417 -52.15 -7.39 -1.21
N PHE A 418 -50.84 -7.15 -1.20
CA PHE A 418 -50.27 -5.82 -1.06
C PHE A 418 -49.33 -5.40 -2.19
N ASN A 419 -49.16 -6.21 -3.24
CA ASN A 419 -48.20 -5.96 -4.32
C ASN A 419 -48.62 -4.83 -5.30
N SER A 420 -48.56 -3.59 -4.83
CA SER A 420 -48.69 -2.39 -5.65
C SER A 420 -47.43 -1.53 -5.59
N LYS A 421 -47.21 -0.68 -6.60
CA LYS A 421 -46.07 0.23 -6.65
C LYS A 421 -45.97 1.14 -5.41
N VAL A 422 -47.11 1.56 -4.85
CA VAL A 422 -47.16 2.44 -3.66
C VAL A 422 -46.82 1.64 -2.40
N CYS A 423 -47.39 0.44 -2.25
CA CYS A 423 -47.12 -0.44 -1.12
C CYS A 423 -45.65 -0.89 -1.08
N ARG A 424 -45.07 -1.24 -2.24
CA ARG A 424 -43.65 -1.61 -2.37
C ARG A 424 -42.72 -0.49 -1.93
N LYS A 425 -43.02 0.77 -2.28
CA LYS A 425 -42.27 1.94 -1.79
C LYS A 425 -42.36 2.08 -0.27
N LYS A 426 -43.56 1.96 0.31
CA LYS A 426 -43.75 2.01 1.76
C LYS A 426 -42.96 0.89 2.46
N LEU A 427 -43.06 -0.33 1.94
CA LEU A 427 -42.31 -1.49 2.44
C LEU A 427 -40.80 -1.24 2.40
N THR A 428 -40.23 -0.78 1.28
CA THR A 428 -38.79 -0.47 1.19
C THR A 428 -38.35 0.51 2.28
N ILE A 429 -39.15 1.55 2.55
CA ILE A 429 -38.86 2.52 3.62
C ILE A 429 -38.90 1.84 4.99
N THR A 430 -39.92 1.01 5.26
CA THR A 430 -40.03 0.27 6.53
C THR A 430 -38.83 -0.66 6.74
N LEU A 431 -38.42 -1.42 5.72
CA LEU A 431 -37.27 -2.32 5.78
C LEU A 431 -35.94 -1.57 5.96
N PHE A 432 -35.79 -0.38 5.38
CA PHE A 432 -34.58 0.44 5.55
C PHE A 432 -34.47 1.04 6.97
N MET A 433 -35.61 1.40 7.56
CA MET A 433 -35.74 2.07 8.86
C MET A 433 -35.68 1.13 10.09
N VAL A 434 -35.09 -0.06 9.95
CA VAL A 434 -34.88 -0.99 11.07
C VAL A 434 -34.13 -0.28 12.21
N PRO A 435 -34.64 -0.33 13.45
CA PRO A 435 -33.97 0.23 14.61
C PRO A 435 -32.60 -0.42 14.82
N ARG A 436 -31.57 0.39 15.10
CA ARG A 436 -30.21 -0.07 15.39
C ARG A 436 -30.09 -1.02 16.59
N THR A 437 -31.11 -1.07 17.45
CA THR A 437 -31.21 -1.96 18.61
C THR A 437 -31.83 -3.31 18.30
N ARG A 438 -32.34 -3.52 17.07
CA ARG A 438 -33.07 -4.73 16.66
C ARG A 438 -32.33 -5.41 15.49
N LEU A 439 -31.05 -5.74 15.69
CA LEU A 439 -30.19 -6.32 14.65
C LEU A 439 -30.61 -7.74 14.25
N GLU A 440 -31.32 -8.45 15.12
CA GLU A 440 -31.86 -9.78 14.87
C GLU A 440 -32.95 -9.81 13.78
N LEU A 441 -33.51 -8.65 13.42
CA LEU A 441 -34.47 -8.54 12.30
C LEU A 441 -33.80 -8.55 10.93
N LEU A 442 -32.49 -8.27 10.84
CA LEU A 442 -31.80 -8.08 9.56
C LEU A 442 -31.77 -9.34 8.69
N PRO A 443 -31.45 -10.55 9.21
CA PRO A 443 -31.47 -11.78 8.41
C PRO A 443 -32.87 -12.08 7.87
N LEU A 444 -33.90 -11.90 8.72
CA LEU A 444 -35.30 -12.12 8.36
C LEU A 444 -35.75 -11.14 7.27
N TYR A 445 -35.40 -9.86 7.40
CA TYR A 445 -35.76 -8.86 6.40
C TYR A 445 -34.99 -9.05 5.09
N ALA A 446 -33.74 -9.52 5.14
CA ALA A 446 -33.00 -9.91 3.94
C ALA A 446 -33.66 -11.11 3.24
N ARG A 447 -34.12 -12.12 4.00
CA ARG A 447 -34.89 -13.25 3.45
C ARG A 447 -36.18 -12.80 2.80
N PHE A 448 -36.95 -11.95 3.48
CA PHE A 448 -38.18 -11.36 2.94
C PHE A 448 -37.92 -10.68 1.57
N VAL A 449 -36.87 -9.87 1.49
CA VAL A 449 -36.48 -9.19 0.25
C VAL A 449 -36.03 -10.19 -0.82
N ALA A 450 -35.31 -11.23 -0.47
CA ALA A 450 -34.87 -12.28 -1.38
C ALA A 450 -36.07 -13.02 -2.02
N ILE A 451 -37.09 -13.34 -1.22
CA ILE A 451 -38.34 -13.95 -1.69
C ILE A 451 -39.05 -13.03 -2.70
N LEU A 452 -39.24 -11.77 -2.32
CA LEU A 452 -39.87 -10.77 -3.20
C LEU A 452 -39.10 -10.58 -4.50
N SER A 453 -37.77 -10.63 -4.46
CA SER A 453 -36.91 -10.37 -5.62
C SER A 453 -37.11 -11.37 -6.78
N GLN A 454 -37.65 -12.57 -6.50
CA GLN A 454 -37.96 -13.58 -7.52
C GLN A 454 -39.06 -13.13 -8.51
N VAL A 455 -39.92 -12.18 -8.11
CA VAL A 455 -41.06 -11.70 -8.91
C VAL A 455 -41.07 -10.18 -9.05
N VAL A 456 -40.71 -9.45 -7.98
CA VAL A 456 -40.69 -7.97 -7.91
C VAL A 456 -39.32 -7.47 -7.46
N PRO A 457 -38.32 -7.45 -8.36
CA PRO A 457 -36.94 -7.07 -8.01
C PRO A 457 -36.76 -5.58 -7.67
N ASP A 458 -37.79 -4.74 -7.87
CA ASP A 458 -37.72 -3.30 -7.60
C ASP A 458 -37.56 -3.00 -6.10
N VAL A 459 -38.17 -3.79 -5.20
CA VAL A 459 -37.99 -3.63 -3.75
C VAL A 459 -36.53 -3.87 -3.35
N ALA A 460 -35.94 -4.96 -3.82
CA ALA A 460 -34.53 -5.29 -3.59
C ALA A 460 -33.60 -4.20 -4.14
N THR A 461 -33.80 -3.83 -5.42
CA THR A 461 -32.97 -2.81 -6.09
C THR A 461 -32.98 -1.48 -5.35
N ASN A 462 -34.17 -0.99 -4.96
CA ASN A 462 -34.29 0.28 -4.24
C ASN A 462 -33.67 0.21 -2.84
N LEU A 463 -33.85 -0.91 -2.13
CA LEU A 463 -33.26 -1.10 -0.80
C LEU A 463 -31.72 -1.14 -0.88
N CYS A 464 -31.15 -1.91 -1.80
CA CYS A 464 -29.72 -1.99 -2.02
C CYS A 464 -29.12 -0.62 -2.37
N GLN A 465 -29.82 0.20 -3.18
CA GLN A 465 -29.39 1.57 -3.49
C GLN A 465 -29.39 2.50 -2.27
N GLN A 466 -30.41 2.40 -1.41
CA GLN A 466 -30.47 3.17 -0.16
C GLN A 466 -29.35 2.76 0.80
N LEU A 467 -29.13 1.46 0.99
CA LEU A 467 -28.05 0.92 1.83
C LEU A 467 -26.66 1.28 1.29
N LYS A 468 -26.46 1.23 -0.03
CA LYS A 468 -25.21 1.68 -0.67
C LYS A 468 -24.94 3.15 -0.37
N SER A 469 -25.94 4.00 -0.50
CA SER A 469 -25.83 5.44 -0.23
C SER A 469 -25.55 5.72 1.26
N GLU A 470 -26.19 4.97 2.16
CA GLU A 470 -25.97 5.02 3.60
C GLU A 470 -24.54 4.59 3.98
N MET A 471 -24.08 3.46 3.45
CA MET A 471 -22.73 2.92 3.65
C MET A 471 -21.66 3.93 3.21
N MET A 472 -21.78 4.50 2.00
CA MET A 472 -20.82 5.51 1.53
C MET A 472 -20.83 6.77 2.41
N ARG A 473 -21.99 7.17 2.93
CA ARG A 473 -22.07 8.30 3.86
C ARG A 473 -21.39 7.99 5.19
N HIS A 474 -21.54 6.77 5.71
CA HIS A 474 -20.87 6.32 6.93
C HIS A 474 -19.35 6.25 6.79
N ILE A 475 -18.86 5.79 5.63
CA ILE A 475 -17.42 5.77 5.31
C ILE A 475 -16.86 7.21 5.27
N ASN A 476 -17.58 8.14 4.65
CA ASN A 476 -17.12 9.53 4.53
C ASN A 476 -17.24 10.33 5.85
N LYS A 477 -18.15 9.93 6.75
CA LYS A 477 -18.41 10.63 8.01
C LYS A 477 -17.58 10.02 9.14
N LYS A 478 -16.46 10.68 9.45
CA LYS A 478 -15.41 10.18 10.36
C LYS A 478 -15.75 10.20 11.87
N ASP A 479 -16.95 10.64 12.26
CA ASP A 479 -17.33 10.67 13.69
C ASP A 479 -17.76 9.30 14.24
N GLN A 480 -17.51 9.10 15.54
CA GLN A 480 -17.82 7.86 16.26
C GLN A 480 -19.21 7.85 16.89
N VAL A 481 -19.92 8.99 16.87
CA VAL A 481 -21.19 9.21 17.59
C VAL A 481 -22.29 8.20 17.20
N ASN A 482 -22.22 7.63 15.99
CA ASN A 482 -23.27 6.76 15.45
C ASN A 482 -22.77 5.35 15.07
N ILE A 483 -21.84 4.78 15.85
CA ILE A 483 -21.28 3.46 15.53
C ILE A 483 -22.34 2.36 15.39
N GLU A 484 -23.35 2.32 16.26
CA GLU A 484 -24.44 1.33 16.17
C GLU A 484 -25.22 1.42 14.85
N SER A 485 -25.42 2.64 14.34
CA SER A 485 -26.06 2.85 13.04
C SER A 485 -25.17 2.35 11.89
N LYS A 486 -23.85 2.55 12.01
CA LYS A 486 -22.85 2.06 11.05
C LYS A 486 -22.82 0.53 11.01
N LYS A 487 -22.81 -0.12 12.19
CA LYS A 487 -22.90 -1.59 12.35
C LYS A 487 -24.19 -2.15 11.74
N LYS A 488 -25.34 -1.53 12.02
CA LYS A 488 -26.63 -1.93 11.42
C LYS A 488 -26.58 -1.95 9.90
N THR A 489 -26.04 -0.90 9.28
CA THR A 489 -25.91 -0.79 7.82
C THR A 489 -24.97 -1.86 7.25
N ALA A 490 -23.81 -2.08 7.90
CA ALA A 490 -22.85 -3.11 7.50
C ALA A 490 -23.45 -4.52 7.57
N LYS A 491 -24.05 -4.89 8.70
CA LYS A 491 -24.70 -6.19 8.88
C LYS A 491 -25.81 -6.40 7.85
N PHE A 492 -26.68 -5.40 7.63
CA PHE A 492 -27.79 -5.57 6.69
C PHE A 492 -27.32 -5.79 5.24
N ILE A 493 -26.23 -5.13 4.84
CA ILE A 493 -25.60 -5.40 3.54
C ILE A 493 -25.06 -6.82 3.49
N GLY A 494 -24.39 -7.29 4.54
CA GLY A 494 -23.89 -8.66 4.64
C GLY A 494 -25.00 -9.70 4.50
N GLU A 495 -26.12 -9.51 5.20
CA GLU A 495 -27.29 -10.40 5.09
C GLU A 495 -27.82 -10.48 3.66
N LEU A 496 -27.89 -9.36 2.95
CA LEU A 496 -28.35 -9.33 1.55
C LEU A 496 -27.34 -9.97 0.59
N VAL A 497 -26.04 -9.97 0.90
CA VAL A 497 -25.02 -10.71 0.13
C VAL A 497 -25.21 -12.22 0.31
N ASN A 498 -25.50 -12.67 1.52
CA ASN A 498 -25.73 -14.09 1.83
C ASN A 498 -26.89 -14.68 0.99
N PHE A 499 -27.93 -13.88 0.73
CA PHE A 499 -29.04 -14.23 -0.17
C PHE A 499 -28.77 -13.97 -1.67
N GLY A 500 -27.59 -13.47 -2.05
CA GLY A 500 -27.26 -13.13 -3.44
C GLY A 500 -28.02 -11.92 -3.99
N VAL A 501 -28.69 -11.13 -3.13
CA VAL A 501 -29.47 -9.95 -3.51
C VAL A 501 -28.56 -8.73 -3.69
N TYR A 502 -27.52 -8.60 -2.86
CA TYR A 502 -26.56 -7.50 -2.93
C TYR A 502 -25.28 -7.94 -3.65
N ALA A 503 -24.77 -7.09 -4.54
CA ALA A 503 -23.60 -7.43 -5.35
C ALA A 503 -22.30 -7.50 -4.53
N LYS A 504 -21.61 -8.65 -4.57
CA LYS A 504 -20.34 -8.89 -3.86
C LYS A 504 -19.26 -7.84 -4.15
N LYS A 505 -19.14 -7.41 -5.42
CA LYS A 505 -18.18 -6.37 -5.87
C LYS A 505 -18.36 -5.04 -5.13
N GLU A 506 -19.59 -4.67 -4.78
CA GLU A 506 -19.86 -3.44 -4.03
C GLU A 506 -19.40 -3.55 -2.57
N VAL A 507 -19.47 -4.75 -1.98
CA VAL A 507 -18.93 -5.01 -0.64
C VAL A 507 -17.40 -5.00 -0.65
N LEU A 508 -16.76 -5.61 -1.66
CA LEU A 508 -15.30 -5.51 -1.82
C LEU A 508 -14.82 -4.06 -1.93
N ARG A 509 -15.56 -3.22 -2.68
CA ARG A 509 -15.26 -1.79 -2.78
C ARG A 509 -15.39 -1.08 -1.44
N ALA A 510 -16.42 -1.40 -0.65
CA ALA A 510 -16.60 -0.85 0.69
C ALA A 510 -15.48 -1.30 1.64
N LEU A 511 -15.14 -2.59 1.67
CA LEU A 511 -14.02 -3.14 2.44
C LEU A 511 -12.70 -2.46 2.09
N LYS A 512 -12.38 -2.31 0.80
CA LYS A 512 -11.17 -1.59 0.36
C LYS A 512 -11.10 -0.17 0.89
N LEU A 513 -12.20 0.57 0.87
CA LEU A 513 -12.26 1.95 1.38
C LEU A 513 -12.13 2.01 2.90
N LEU A 514 -12.74 1.07 3.62
CA LEU A 514 -12.65 0.98 5.08
C LEU A 514 -11.24 0.57 5.55
N LEU A 515 -10.59 -0.34 4.83
CA LEU A 515 -9.23 -0.80 5.12
C LEU A 515 -8.16 0.23 4.76
N TYR A 516 -8.44 1.12 3.80
CA TYR A 516 -7.52 2.21 3.46
C TYR A 516 -7.32 3.21 4.61
N ASP A 517 -8.37 3.49 5.39
CA ASP A 517 -8.32 4.30 6.61
C ASP A 517 -8.71 3.42 7.80
N PHE A 518 -7.83 2.49 8.19
CA PHE A 518 -8.10 1.45 9.20
C PHE A 518 -8.08 2.00 10.63
N THR A 519 -9.05 2.87 10.95
CA THR A 519 -9.17 3.55 12.24
C THR A 519 -10.54 3.33 12.88
N HIS A 520 -10.55 3.09 14.20
CA HIS A 520 -11.72 2.99 15.09
C HIS A 520 -13.03 2.48 14.46
N HIS A 521 -13.90 3.36 13.96
CA HIS A 521 -15.22 2.97 13.45
C HIS A 521 -15.16 2.18 12.14
N ASN A 522 -14.08 2.33 11.35
CA ASN A 522 -13.90 1.56 10.12
C ASN A 522 -13.58 0.10 10.44
N ILE A 523 -12.81 -0.14 11.51
CA ILE A 523 -12.49 -1.50 11.99
C ILE A 523 -13.79 -2.23 12.36
N GLU A 524 -14.64 -1.61 13.18
CA GLU A 524 -15.94 -2.15 13.58
C GLU A 524 -16.86 -2.48 12.38
N MET A 525 -16.85 -1.64 11.34
CA MET A 525 -17.61 -1.88 10.12
C MET A 525 -17.05 -3.03 9.28
N VAL A 526 -15.72 -3.15 9.21
CA VAL A 526 -15.04 -4.28 8.55
C VAL A 526 -15.35 -5.58 9.27
N CYS A 527 -15.23 -5.61 10.60
CA CYS A 527 -15.58 -6.77 11.42
C CYS A 527 -17.04 -7.18 11.18
N CYS A 528 -17.99 -6.24 11.21
CA CYS A 528 -19.39 -6.56 10.93
C CYS A 528 -19.61 -7.15 9.52
N LEU A 529 -18.94 -6.62 8.49
CA LEU A 529 -19.07 -7.15 7.13
C LEU A 529 -18.50 -8.57 7.02
N LEU A 530 -17.32 -8.80 7.59
CA LEU A 530 -16.64 -10.10 7.52
C LEU A 530 -17.35 -11.15 8.39
N GLU A 531 -17.83 -10.78 9.59
CA GLU A 531 -18.65 -11.65 10.44
C GLU A 531 -19.93 -12.09 9.72
N THR A 532 -20.60 -11.18 9.00
CA THR A 532 -21.90 -11.49 8.40
C THR A 532 -21.78 -12.21 7.06
N CYS A 533 -20.88 -11.79 6.16
CA CYS A 533 -20.80 -12.33 4.79
C CYS A 533 -19.40 -12.73 4.34
N GLY A 534 -18.41 -12.73 5.25
CA GLY A 534 -17.03 -13.08 4.94
C GLY A 534 -16.88 -14.49 4.38
N CYS A 535 -17.57 -15.48 4.97
CA CYS A 535 -17.55 -16.87 4.48
C CYS A 535 -18.11 -16.98 3.05
N VAL A 536 -19.22 -16.31 2.75
CA VAL A 536 -19.81 -16.30 1.40
C VAL A 536 -18.90 -15.62 0.38
N LEU A 537 -18.28 -14.49 0.76
CA LEU A 537 -17.34 -13.79 -0.11
C LEU A 537 -16.02 -14.56 -0.29
N TYR A 538 -15.58 -15.28 0.72
CA TYR A 538 -14.38 -16.11 0.67
C TYR A 538 -14.62 -17.38 -0.14
N ALA A 539 -15.78 -18.03 0.00
CA ALA A 539 -16.09 -19.26 -0.73
C ALA A 539 -16.36 -19.03 -2.23
N ALA A 540 -16.72 -17.81 -2.63
CA ALA A 540 -17.02 -17.51 -4.01
C ALA A 540 -15.76 -17.24 -4.85
N SER A 541 -15.61 -17.95 -5.98
CA SER A 541 -14.42 -17.87 -6.84
C SER A 541 -14.10 -16.47 -7.36
N ASP A 542 -15.13 -15.65 -7.60
CA ASP A 542 -14.99 -14.28 -8.11
C ASP A 542 -14.52 -13.26 -7.06
N THR A 543 -14.64 -13.60 -5.77
CA THR A 543 -14.25 -12.72 -4.65
C THR A 543 -13.21 -13.32 -3.71
N HIS A 544 -12.93 -14.62 -3.81
CA HIS A 544 -12.00 -15.37 -2.98
C HIS A 544 -10.65 -14.68 -2.85
N LEU A 545 -10.00 -14.38 -3.98
CA LEU A 545 -8.67 -13.75 -3.98
C LEU A 545 -8.70 -12.36 -3.32
N SER A 546 -9.74 -11.57 -3.57
CA SER A 546 -9.84 -10.22 -2.99
C SER A 546 -10.06 -10.26 -1.48
N ILE A 547 -10.90 -11.18 -0.98
CA ILE A 547 -11.09 -11.37 0.46
C ILE A 547 -9.85 -11.94 1.11
N LYS A 548 -9.19 -12.92 0.46
CA LYS A 548 -7.91 -13.48 0.92
C LYS A 548 -6.81 -12.41 1.04
N CYS A 549 -6.82 -11.37 0.20
CA CYS A 549 -5.91 -10.24 0.34
C CYS A 549 -6.29 -9.24 1.44
N TYR A 550 -7.54 -9.26 1.91
CA TYR A 550 -8.08 -8.31 2.91
C TYR A 550 -8.09 -8.88 4.34
N LEU A 551 -8.19 -10.21 4.46
CA LEU A 551 -7.93 -10.98 5.68
C LEU A 551 -6.42 -11.15 5.85
#